data_AF-A0A945N2F5-F1
#
_entry.id   AF-A0A945N2F5-F1
#
_cell.length_a   1.000
_cell.length_b   1.000
_cell.length_c   1.000
_cell.angle_alpha   90.00
_cell.angle_beta   90.00
_cell.angle_gamma   90.00
#
_symmetry.space_group_name_H-M   'P 1'
#
loop_
_entity.id
_entity.type
_entity.pdbx_description
1 polymer ?
#
loop_
_entity_poly.entity_id
_entity_poly.type
_entity_poly.pdbx_seq_one_letter_code
_entity_poly.pdbx_strand_id
1 'polypeptide(L)' 'MIETMGLTGGQALLRVLGAMGVERIFASPGSEWSPVWEALAEPSANDVPVYMSTR' A
#
# COMPACT_ATOMS: atom_id res chain seq x y z
N MET A 1 3.03 -14.63 -11.98
CA MET A 1 2.95 -14.59 -10.50
C MET A 1 3.40 -13.21 -10.07
N ILE A 2 2.82 -12.61 -9.03
CA ILE A 2 3.28 -11.30 -8.54
C ILE A 2 4.48 -11.58 -7.63
N GLU A 3 5.65 -11.07 -7.99
CA GLU A 3 6.88 -11.25 -7.21
C GLU A 3 6.82 -10.37 -5.94
N THR A 4 6.89 -11.00 -4.77
CA THR A 4 6.84 -10.32 -3.47
C THR A 4 7.97 -10.72 -2.52
N MET A 5 8.89 -11.58 -2.97
CA MET A 5 10.01 -12.03 -2.13
C MET A 5 10.93 -10.85 -1.80
N GLY A 6 11.27 -10.71 -0.50
CA GLY A 6 12.10 -9.61 0.00
C GLY A 6 11.34 -8.31 0.29
N LEU A 7 10.03 -8.25 0.05
CA LEU A 7 9.18 -7.13 0.45
C LEU A 7 8.73 -7.26 1.90
N THR A 8 8.51 -6.13 2.58
CA THR A 8 7.76 -6.11 3.84
C THR A 8 6.29 -6.47 3.58
N GLY A 9 5.54 -6.80 4.64
CA GLY A 9 4.11 -7.11 4.51
C GLY A 9 3.30 -5.97 3.87
N GLY A 10 3.61 -4.71 4.22
CA GLY A 10 2.96 -3.53 3.64
C GLY A 10 3.26 -3.35 2.16
N GLN A 11 4.54 -3.46 1.78
CA GLN A 11 4.97 -3.39 0.39
C GLN A 11 4.35 -4.50 -0.46
N ALA A 12 4.33 -5.74 0.05
CA ALA A 12 3.73 -6.87 -0.66
C ALA A 12 2.23 -6.67 -0.88
N LEU A 13 1.51 -6.16 0.13
CA LEU A 13 0.09 -5.87 0.00
C LEU A 13 -0.18 -4.81 -1.07
N LEU A 14 0.52 -3.67 -1.03
CA LEU A 14 0.37 -2.60 -2.02
C LEU A 14 0.69 -3.08 -3.44
N ARG A 15 1.74 -3.91 -3.59
CA ARG A 15 2.13 -4.48 -4.88
C ARG A 15 1.06 -5.39 -5.47
N VAL A 16 0.42 -6.20 -4.63
CA VAL A 16 -0.68 -7.08 -5.04
C VAL A 16 -1.93 -6.28 -5.39
N LEU A 17 -2.31 -5.30 -4.57
CA LEU A 17 -3.45 -4.42 -4.84
C LEU A 17 -3.27 -3.66 -6.16
N GLY A 18 -2.11 -3.07 -6.39
CA GLY A 18 -1.79 -2.39 -7.66
C GLY A 18 -1.85 -3.35 -8.85
N ALA A 19 -1.35 -4.57 -8.72
CA ALA A 19 -1.43 -5.59 -9.77
C ALA A 19 -2.87 -6.04 -10.07
N MET A 20 -3.79 -5.92 -9.10
CA MET A 20 -5.22 -6.16 -9.27
C MET A 20 -5.97 -4.96 -9.87
N GLY A 21 -5.28 -3.87 -10.19
CA GLY A 21 -5.88 -2.65 -10.73
C GLY A 21 -6.51 -1.74 -9.67
N VAL A 22 -6.18 -1.91 -8.40
CA VAL A 22 -6.62 -0.99 -7.34
C VAL A 22 -5.83 0.31 -7.45
N GLU A 23 -6.53 1.42 -7.69
CA GLU A 23 -5.89 2.74 -7.82
C GLU A 23 -5.83 3.52 -6.49
N ARG A 24 -6.81 3.30 -5.60
CA ARG A 24 -7.00 4.12 -4.39
C ARG A 24 -7.41 3.27 -3.21
N ILE A 25 -6.91 3.64 -2.02
CA ILE A 25 -7.28 3.06 -0.74
C ILE A 25 -7.94 4.15 0.09
N PHE A 26 -9.20 3.97 0.43
CA PHE A 26 -9.93 4.85 1.35
C PHE A 26 -9.90 4.24 2.74
N ALA A 27 -9.32 4.93 3.72
CA ALA A 27 -9.35 4.48 5.10
C ALA A 27 -9.38 5.65 6.08
N SER A 28 -9.85 5.38 7.29
CA SER A 28 -9.75 6.35 8.38
C SER A 28 -8.30 6.40 8.90
N PRO A 29 -7.77 7.57 9.31
CA PRO A 29 -6.40 7.67 9.84
C PRO A 29 -6.14 6.83 11.09
N GLY A 30 -7.19 6.45 11.84
CA GLY A 30 -7.09 5.58 13.01
C GLY A 30 -7.16 4.08 12.69
N SER A 31 -7.07 3.70 11.42
CA SER A 31 -7.02 2.29 11.03
C SER A 31 -5.62 1.74 11.30
N GLU A 32 -5.53 0.64 12.04
CA GLU A 32 -4.26 0.03 12.48
C GLU A 32 -3.56 -0.76 11.37
N TRP A 33 -3.04 -0.04 10.37
CA TRP A 33 -2.35 -0.57 9.19
C TRP A 33 -0.92 -0.05 9.11
N SER A 34 -0.22 0.05 10.25
CA SER A 34 1.11 0.69 10.36
C SER A 34 2.12 0.24 9.29
N PRO A 35 2.27 -1.06 8.98
CA PRO A 35 3.19 -1.50 7.92
C PRO A 35 2.85 -0.96 6.53
N VAL A 36 1.57 -0.70 6.24
CA VAL A 36 1.11 -0.16 4.96
C VAL A 36 1.34 1.35 4.91
N TRP A 37 1.12 2.06 6.04
CA TRP A 37 1.45 3.48 6.15
C TRP A 37 2.94 3.74 5.99
N GLU A 38 3.78 2.92 6.61
CA GLU A 38 5.22 2.94 6.42
C GLU A 38 5.60 2.73 4.95
N ALA A 39 5.04 1.70 4.31
CA ALA A 39 5.31 1.40 2.90
C ALA A 39 4.84 2.52 1.95
N LEU A 40 3.73 3.19 2.24
CA LEU A 40 3.23 4.35 1.47
C LEU A 40 4.09 5.61 1.68
N ALA A 41 4.77 5.72 2.81
CA ALA A 41 5.65 6.85 3.12
C ALA A 41 7.07 6.69 2.54
N GLU A 42 7.39 5.52 1.96
CA GLU A 42 8.69 5.30 1.33
C GLU A 42 8.89 6.20 0.10
N PRO A 43 10.07 6.83 -0.08
CA PRO A 43 10.34 7.67 -1.26
C PRO A 43 10.23 6.90 -2.59
N SER A 44 10.40 5.58 -2.55
CA SER A 44 10.30 4.68 -3.70
C SER A 44 8.90 4.15 -3.96
N ALA A 45 7.88 4.59 -3.22
CA ALA A 45 6.48 4.20 -3.39
C ALA A 45 5.87 4.82 -4.67
N ASN A 46 6.45 4.45 -5.81
CA ASN A 46 5.93 4.74 -7.14
C ASN A 46 5.06 3.56 -7.59
N ASP A 47 3.96 3.83 -8.31
CA ASP A 47 3.06 2.82 -8.86
C ASP A 47 2.34 1.92 -7.83
N VAL A 48 2.06 2.46 -6.64
CA VAL A 48 1.19 1.84 -5.62
C VAL A 48 -0.15 2.57 -5.52
N PRO A 49 -1.21 1.92 -5.00
CA PRO A 49 -2.49 2.59 -4.78
C PRO A 49 -2.35 3.83 -3.88
N VAL A 50 -3.01 4.92 -4.25
CA VAL A 50 -2.97 6.18 -3.49
C VAL A 50 -3.85 6.08 -2.26
N TYR A 51 -3.27 6.32 -1.08
CA TYR A 51 -4.05 6.44 0.15
C TYR A 51 -4.83 7.75 0.19
N MET A 52 -6.10 7.66 0.56
CA MET A 52 -7.00 8.78 0.80
C MET A 52 -7.63 8.65 2.19
N SER A 53 -7.40 9.66 3.02
CA SER A 53 -8.11 9.81 4.30
C SER A 53 -9.61 9.97 4.04
N THR A 54 -10.44 9.25 4.80
CA THR A 54 -11.90 9.44 4.81
C THR A 54 -12.37 10.45 5.87
N ARG A 55 -11.45 11.12 6.55
CA ARG A 55 -11.71 12.35 7.31
C ARG A 55 -11.42 13.57 6.45
#